data_AF-A0A7S3UPE6-F1
#
_entry.id   AF-A0A7S3UPE6-F1
#
_cell.length_a   1.000
_cell.length_b   1.000
_cell.length_c   1.000
_cell.angle_alpha   90.00
_cell.angle_beta   90.00
_cell.angle_gamma   90.00
#
_symmetry.space_group_name_H-M   'P 1'
#
loop_
_entity.id
_entity.type
_entity.pdbx_description
1 polymer ?
#
loop_
_entity_poly.entity_id
_entity_poly.type
_entity_poly.pdbx_seq_one_letter_code
_entity_poly.pdbx_strand_id
1 'polypeptide(L)'
;AQLDAVAAALNHPNVFAFLHVPVQSGSDAVLGAMRREYTAAEFRRVADRLLGAAPGMTLATDIICGFPGETEEDFEETMKLISDYKLGIVNISQFYPRPGTPAAKMKRVDTKVVKERSRRLTRLFTGFAPYAGMEGTVHKIWINTEVTDDGQYNVGHTKQYVKVLVPRDDAALVGATARARVLATARFHVVAELVGPARKVPSHVGSEAERAVQHPSERAQVTRRKRGQHGEVKRNSPEEQQKRHSEEEKGGQDTISSQEGGCCGGGGSA
;
A
#
# COMPACT_ATOMS: atom_id res chain seq x y z
N ALA A 1 -6.22 3.76 18.43
CA ALA A 1 -6.42 2.29 18.47
C ALA A 1 -5.73 1.59 17.30
N GLN A 2 -6.21 1.72 16.05
CA GLN A 2 -5.63 1.00 14.90
C GLN A 2 -4.22 1.47 14.51
N LEU A 3 -3.99 2.79 14.42
CA LEU A 3 -2.66 3.34 14.10
C LEU A 3 -1.59 2.99 15.15
N ASP A 4 -2.00 2.80 16.41
CA ASP A 4 -1.09 2.43 17.50
C ASP A 4 -0.62 0.97 17.35
N ALA A 5 -1.51 0.08 16.89
CA ALA A 5 -1.14 -1.29 16.57
C ALA A 5 -0.18 -1.35 15.37
N VAL A 6 -0.41 -0.50 14.35
CA VAL A 6 0.52 -0.37 13.21
C VAL A 6 1.89 0.13 13.69
N ALA A 7 1.93 1.18 14.51
CA ALA A 7 3.19 1.68 15.08
C ALA A 7 3.90 0.62 15.94
N ALA A 8 3.18 -0.17 16.73
CA ALA A 8 3.74 -1.28 17.49
C ALA A 8 4.38 -2.34 16.58
N ALA A 9 3.73 -2.67 15.46
CA ALA A 9 4.30 -3.58 14.46
C ALA A 9 5.58 -3.00 13.83
N LEU A 10 5.60 -1.73 13.44
CA LEU A 10 6.78 -1.06 12.86
C LEU A 10 7.96 -0.99 13.83
N ASN A 11 7.69 -0.90 15.14
CA ASN A 11 8.72 -0.93 16.18
C ASN A 11 9.28 -2.34 16.42
N HIS A 12 8.58 -3.41 16.03
CA HIS A 12 9.00 -4.78 16.28
C HIS A 12 10.36 -5.12 15.63
N PRO A 13 11.30 -5.79 16.32
CA PRO A 13 12.67 -6.03 15.81
C PRO A 13 12.74 -6.82 14.50
N ASN A 14 11.72 -7.64 14.21
CA ASN A 14 11.64 -8.49 13.01
C ASN A 14 10.79 -7.88 11.88
N VAL A 15 10.37 -6.62 12.02
CA VAL A 15 9.58 -5.91 11.01
C VAL A 15 10.38 -4.70 10.54
N PHE A 16 10.38 -4.45 9.23
CA PHE A 16 10.94 -3.22 8.70
C PHE A 16 10.11 -2.02 9.19
N ALA A 17 10.80 -1.00 9.70
CA ALA A 17 10.21 0.29 10.03
C ALA A 17 10.04 1.12 8.74
N PHE A 18 9.25 0.58 7.81
CA PHE A 18 8.96 1.17 6.51
C PHE A 18 7.47 0.98 6.21
N LEU A 19 6.82 2.04 5.75
CA LEU A 19 5.44 2.00 5.31
C LEU A 19 5.25 2.85 4.07
N HIS A 20 4.52 2.31 3.09
CA HIS A 20 4.13 3.03 1.88
C HIS A 20 2.65 3.42 2.00
N VAL A 21 2.38 4.72 2.10
CA VAL A 21 1.04 5.28 2.19
C VAL A 21 0.84 6.24 1.02
N PRO A 22 0.13 5.82 -0.05
CA PRO A 22 0.03 6.62 -1.26
C PRO A 22 -1.02 7.74 -1.12
N VAL A 23 -0.57 8.99 -0.96
CA VAL A 23 -1.48 10.14 -0.92
C VAL A 23 -2.03 10.50 -2.30
N GLN A 24 -1.23 10.36 -3.37
CA GLN A 24 -1.52 10.68 -4.77
C GLN A 24 -1.59 12.16 -5.12
N SER A 25 -2.20 13.00 -4.28
CA SER A 25 -2.23 14.46 -4.42
C SER A 25 -2.33 15.12 -3.04
N GLY A 26 -1.85 16.35 -2.92
CA GLY A 26 -2.08 17.18 -1.73
C GLY A 26 -3.38 17.96 -1.75
N SER A 27 -4.14 17.94 -2.85
CA SER A 27 -5.41 18.66 -3.00
C SER A 27 -6.62 17.75 -2.83
N ASP A 28 -7.52 18.13 -1.94
CA ASP A 28 -8.78 17.41 -1.70
C ASP A 28 -9.71 17.44 -2.92
N ALA A 29 -9.65 18.49 -3.75
CA ALA A 29 -10.41 18.57 -4.99
C ALA A 29 -9.92 17.50 -5.99
N VAL A 30 -8.60 17.36 -6.13
CA VAL A 30 -7.99 16.32 -6.98
C VAL A 30 -8.23 14.92 -6.41
N LEU A 31 -8.09 14.73 -5.09
CA LEU A 31 -8.38 13.46 -4.43
C LEU A 31 -9.85 13.03 -4.63
N GLY A 32 -10.78 13.97 -4.50
CA GLY A 32 -12.20 13.74 -4.78
C GLY A 32 -12.45 13.36 -6.23
N ALA A 33 -11.79 14.04 -7.18
CA ALA A 33 -11.88 13.72 -8.61
C ALA A 33 -11.28 12.34 -8.94
N MET A 34 -10.26 11.91 -8.19
CA MET A 34 -9.70 10.55 -8.22
C MET A 34 -10.59 9.49 -7.53
N ARG A 35 -11.71 9.89 -6.91
CA ARG A 35 -12.59 9.05 -6.07
C ARG A 35 -11.86 8.43 -4.88
N ARG A 36 -10.98 9.18 -4.23
CA ARG A 36 -10.37 8.77 -2.95
C ARG A 36 -11.36 9.05 -1.82
N GLU A 37 -11.48 8.10 -0.90
CA GLU A 37 -12.33 8.19 0.30
C GLU A 37 -11.56 8.80 1.50
N TYR A 38 -10.52 9.57 1.22
CA TYR A 38 -9.69 10.22 2.21
C TYR A 38 -9.24 11.61 1.73
N THR A 39 -8.89 12.46 2.69
CA THR A 39 -8.39 13.82 2.47
C THR A 39 -6.90 13.94 2.76
N ALA A 40 -6.28 15.03 2.32
CA ALA A 40 -4.93 15.40 2.66
C ALA A 40 -4.76 15.57 4.18
N ALA A 41 -5.78 16.10 4.88
CA ALA A 41 -5.78 16.23 6.33
C ALA A 41 -5.74 14.86 7.04
N GLU A 42 -6.44 13.86 6.51
CA GLU A 42 -6.41 12.50 7.05
C GLU A 42 -5.09 11.79 6.80
N PHE A 43 -4.49 11.99 5.62
CA PHE A 43 -3.12 11.56 5.37
C PHE A 43 -2.16 12.17 6.40
N ARG A 44 -2.25 13.49 6.64
CA ARG A 44 -1.41 14.19 7.62
C ARG A 44 -1.54 13.59 9.02
N ARG A 45 -2.78 13.37 9.47
CA ARG A 45 -3.07 12.72 10.76
C ARG A 45 -2.42 11.34 10.87
N VAL A 46 -2.49 10.53 9.80
CA VAL A 46 -1.85 9.20 9.77
C VAL A 46 -0.33 9.33 9.80
N ALA A 47 0.24 10.18 8.96
CA ALA A 47 1.67 10.41 8.86
C ALA A 47 2.25 10.90 10.19
N ASP A 48 1.66 11.95 10.79
CA ASP A 48 2.11 12.53 12.05
C ASP A 48 2.06 11.51 13.18
N ARG A 49 0.97 10.73 13.27
CA ARG A 49 0.82 9.71 14.31
C ARG A 49 1.88 8.62 14.18
N LEU A 50 2.11 8.12 12.96
CA LEU A 50 3.07 7.03 12.73
C LEU A 50 4.52 7.49 12.89
N LEU A 51 4.87 8.66 12.36
CA LEU A 51 6.20 9.24 12.51
C LEU A 51 6.53 9.53 13.98
N GLY A 52 5.54 9.98 14.77
CA GLY A 52 5.70 10.19 16.20
C GLY A 52 5.75 8.90 17.05
N ALA A 53 5.02 7.86 16.65
CA ALA A 53 4.91 6.61 17.42
C ALA A 53 5.95 5.54 17.03
N ALA A 54 6.54 5.62 15.83
CA ALA A 54 7.62 4.76 15.36
C ALA A 54 8.84 5.59 14.94
N PRO A 55 9.65 6.07 15.90
CA PRO A 55 10.77 6.96 15.60
C PRO A 55 11.74 6.37 14.57
N GLY A 56 12.07 7.18 13.57
CA GLY A 56 12.96 6.80 12.48
C GLY A 56 12.32 5.91 11.41
N MET A 57 11.01 5.62 11.46
CA MET A 57 10.36 4.90 10.37
C MET A 57 10.44 5.67 9.04
N THR A 58 10.54 4.96 7.93
CA THR A 58 10.51 5.55 6.60
C THR A 58 9.09 5.51 6.05
N LEU A 59 8.51 6.68 5.80
CA LEU A 59 7.22 6.81 5.11
C LEU A 59 7.48 7.10 3.62
N ALA A 60 6.96 6.24 2.75
CA ALA A 60 6.95 6.44 1.31
C ALA A 60 5.55 6.86 0.83
N THR A 61 5.48 7.63 -0.25
CA THR A 61 4.20 8.00 -0.88
C THR A 61 4.32 8.03 -2.40
N ASP A 62 3.18 7.97 -3.08
CA ASP A 62 3.05 8.20 -4.51
C ASP A 62 2.38 9.56 -4.75
N ILE A 63 2.74 10.22 -5.84
CA ILE A 63 2.10 11.43 -6.37
C ILE A 63 1.82 11.25 -7.86
N ILE A 64 0.64 11.69 -8.31
CA ILE A 64 0.25 11.75 -9.72
C ILE A 64 0.13 13.22 -10.10
N CYS A 65 1.05 13.73 -10.92
CA CYS A 65 0.95 15.06 -11.50
C CYS A 65 0.01 15.05 -12.71
N GLY A 66 -0.83 16.08 -12.83
CA GLY A 66 -1.60 16.34 -14.03
C GLY A 66 -2.86 15.49 -14.16
N PHE A 67 -3.46 15.10 -13.03
CA PHE A 67 -4.77 14.47 -13.07
C PHE A 67 -5.79 15.39 -13.80
N PRO A 68 -6.73 14.86 -14.59
CA PRO A 68 -7.70 15.70 -15.30
C PRO A 68 -8.46 16.64 -14.35
N GLY A 69 -8.36 17.94 -14.61
CA GLY A 69 -8.96 18.99 -13.77
C GLY A 69 -8.00 19.66 -12.77
N GLU A 70 -6.79 19.15 -12.56
CA GLU A 70 -5.80 19.70 -11.61
C GLU A 70 -5.40 21.15 -11.99
N THR A 71 -5.68 22.11 -11.10
CA THR A 71 -5.28 23.52 -11.26
C THR A 71 -3.87 23.76 -10.72
N GLU A 72 -3.39 25.01 -10.82
CA GLU A 72 -2.07 25.35 -10.26
C GLU A 72 -2.10 25.38 -8.74
N GLU A 73 -3.20 25.84 -8.16
CA GLU A 73 -3.44 25.86 -6.72
C GLU A 73 -3.43 24.44 -6.15
N ASP A 74 -4.09 23.49 -6.83
CA ASP A 74 -4.08 22.07 -6.45
C ASP A 74 -2.65 21.47 -6.44
N PHE A 75 -1.85 21.86 -7.43
CA PHE A 75 -0.47 21.42 -7.52
C PHE A 75 0.40 22.04 -6.41
N GLU A 76 0.18 23.30 -6.08
CA GLU A 76 0.87 23.97 -4.97
C GLU A 76 0.53 23.35 -3.60
N GLU A 77 -0.70 22.90 -3.37
CA GLU A 77 -1.05 22.12 -2.18
C GLU A 77 -0.26 20.80 -2.09
N THR A 78 -0.05 20.15 -3.25
CA THR A 78 0.80 18.96 -3.36
C THR A 78 2.27 19.27 -3.05
N MET A 79 2.81 20.35 -3.62
CA MET A 79 4.17 20.82 -3.34
C MET A 79 4.35 21.13 -1.86
N LYS A 80 3.38 21.80 -1.23
CA LYS A 80 3.40 22.12 0.19
C LYS A 80 3.42 20.85 1.04
N LEU A 81 2.55 19.87 0.77
CA LEU A 81 2.53 18.60 1.50
C LEU A 81 3.89 17.89 1.44
N ILE A 82 4.51 17.82 0.27
CA ILE A 82 5.81 17.17 0.10
C ILE A 82 6.93 17.96 0.81
N SER A 83 6.87 19.29 0.78
CA SER A 83 7.79 20.18 1.50
C SER A 83 7.67 20.06 3.02
N ASP A 84 6.45 19.92 3.55
CA ASP A 84 6.19 19.80 4.99
C ASP A 84 6.83 18.53 5.57
N TYR A 85 6.71 17.38 4.88
CA TYR A 85 7.17 16.08 5.39
C TYR A 85 8.60 15.70 4.98
N LYS A 86 9.13 16.25 3.88
CA LYS A 86 10.48 15.97 3.36
C LYS A 86 10.82 14.48 3.28
N LEU A 87 9.85 13.68 2.82
CA LEU A 87 9.96 12.22 2.80
C LEU A 87 11.17 11.75 1.97
N GLY A 88 11.82 10.69 2.46
CA GLY A 88 12.96 10.07 1.77
C GLY A 88 12.58 9.43 0.43
N ILE A 89 11.33 8.96 0.31
CA ILE A 89 10.82 8.23 -0.86
C ILE A 89 9.49 8.84 -1.31
N VAL A 90 9.48 9.40 -2.51
CA VAL A 90 8.28 9.93 -3.18
C VAL A 90 8.31 9.45 -4.63
N ASN A 91 7.34 8.63 -5.02
CA ASN A 91 7.20 8.16 -6.38
C ASN A 91 6.36 9.15 -7.17
N ILE A 92 7.00 9.88 -8.09
CA ILE A 92 6.34 10.91 -8.89
C ILE A 92 6.00 10.32 -10.26
N SER A 93 4.72 10.29 -10.59
CA SER A 93 4.20 9.82 -11.86
C SER A 93 3.39 10.91 -12.55
N GLN A 94 3.28 10.83 -13.89
CA GLN A 94 2.37 11.68 -14.66
C GLN A 94 1.08 10.91 -14.93
N PHE A 95 -0.07 11.58 -14.89
CA PHE A 95 -1.33 10.94 -15.19
C PHE A 95 -1.32 10.35 -16.61
N TYR A 96 -1.64 9.06 -16.69
CA TYR A 96 -1.82 8.35 -17.95
C TYR A 96 -3.26 7.80 -18.02
N PRO A 97 -4.07 8.21 -19.00
CA PRO A 97 -5.45 7.75 -19.12
C PRO A 97 -5.48 6.27 -19.46
N ARG A 98 -6.18 5.48 -18.64
CA ARG A 98 -6.42 4.06 -18.91
C ARG A 98 -7.76 3.88 -19.63
N PRO A 99 -7.80 3.20 -20.79
CA PRO A 99 -9.04 2.95 -21.52
C PRO A 99 -10.13 2.35 -20.60
N GLY A 100 -11.37 2.80 -20.77
CA GLY A 100 -12.51 2.33 -19.96
C GLY A 100 -12.70 3.02 -18.61
N THR A 101 -11.77 3.86 -18.16
CA THR A 101 -11.93 4.60 -16.89
C THR A 101 -12.70 5.92 -17.08
N PRO A 102 -13.43 6.42 -16.05
CA PRO A 102 -14.04 7.75 -16.10
C PRO A 102 -13.02 8.85 -16.38
N ALA A 103 -11.82 8.74 -15.79
CA ALA A 103 -10.74 9.71 -15.97
C ALA A 103 -10.22 9.80 -17.40
N ALA A 104 -10.35 8.74 -18.21
CA ALA A 104 -9.96 8.77 -19.63
C ALA A 104 -10.86 9.67 -20.48
N LYS A 105 -12.09 9.95 -20.03
CA LYS A 105 -13.06 10.82 -20.73
C LYS A 105 -12.99 12.29 -20.27
N MET A 106 -12.23 12.58 -19.22
CA MET A 106 -12.11 13.92 -18.65
C MET A 106 -11.19 14.82 -19.51
N LYS A 107 -11.42 16.13 -19.45
CA LYS A 107 -10.56 17.11 -20.11
C LYS A 107 -9.17 17.09 -19.47
N ARG A 108 -8.15 16.79 -20.28
CA ARG A 108 -6.78 16.65 -19.81
C ARG A 108 -6.14 18.01 -19.55
N VAL A 109 -5.23 18.04 -18.58
CA VAL A 109 -4.26 19.12 -18.40
C VAL A 109 -3.28 19.09 -19.57
N ASP A 110 -2.85 20.26 -20.03
CA ASP A 110 -1.89 20.37 -21.14
C ASP A 110 -0.59 19.62 -20.81
N THR A 111 -0.06 18.89 -21.80
CA THR A 111 1.13 18.04 -21.58
C THR A 111 2.36 18.85 -21.16
N LYS A 112 2.51 20.10 -21.61
CA LYS A 112 3.61 20.97 -21.18
C LYS A 112 3.49 21.31 -19.70
N VAL A 113 2.27 21.59 -19.22
CA VAL A 113 1.99 21.87 -17.80
C VAL A 113 2.27 20.64 -16.95
N VAL A 114 1.81 19.44 -17.34
CA VAL A 114 2.08 18.21 -16.59
C VAL A 114 3.58 17.92 -16.48
N LYS A 115 4.34 18.12 -17.57
CA LYS A 115 5.80 17.97 -17.56
C LYS A 115 6.49 19.01 -16.68
N GLU A 116 6.00 20.24 -16.68
CA GLU A 116 6.52 21.35 -15.87
C GLU A 116 6.35 21.06 -14.37
N ARG A 117 5.15 20.66 -13.96
CA ARG A 117 4.79 20.25 -12.59
C ARG A 117 5.61 19.06 -12.11
N SER A 118 5.67 17.99 -12.90
CA SER A 118 6.48 16.81 -12.61
C SER A 118 7.96 17.17 -12.38
N ARG A 119 8.53 18.08 -13.18
CA ARG A 119 9.91 18.57 -12.99
C ARG A 119 10.07 19.42 -11.73
N ARG A 120 9.11 20.30 -11.42
CA ARG A 120 9.13 21.11 -10.18
C ARG A 120 9.12 20.23 -8.94
N LEU A 121 8.20 19.28 -8.89
CA LEU A 121 8.10 18.35 -7.77
C LEU A 121 9.34 17.47 -7.65
N THR A 122 9.87 17.00 -8.78
CA THR A 122 11.12 16.23 -8.79
C THR A 122 12.28 17.08 -8.23
N ARG A 123 12.42 18.33 -8.67
CA ARG A 123 13.46 19.24 -8.15
C ARG A 123 13.35 19.44 -6.65
N LEU A 124 12.15 19.70 -6.13
CA LEU A 124 11.88 19.82 -4.70
C LEU A 124 12.33 18.56 -3.96
N PHE A 125 11.84 17.39 -4.39
CA PHE A 125 12.15 16.09 -3.79
C PHE A 125 13.65 15.75 -3.83
N THR A 126 14.33 16.02 -4.94
CA THR A 126 15.78 15.79 -5.08
C THR A 126 16.63 16.72 -4.23
N GLY A 127 16.08 17.87 -3.81
CA GLY A 127 16.76 18.80 -2.91
C GLY A 127 16.77 18.37 -1.44
N PHE A 128 16.04 17.32 -1.06
CA PHE A 128 16.04 16.80 0.31
C PHE A 128 17.29 15.96 0.60
N ALA A 129 17.76 16.00 1.84
CA ALA A 129 18.86 15.16 2.34
C ALA A 129 18.34 14.21 3.44
N PRO A 130 17.62 13.13 3.09
CA PRO A 130 16.91 12.31 4.08
C PRO A 130 17.82 11.51 5.00
N TYR A 131 19.09 11.35 4.63
CA TYR A 131 20.08 10.57 5.38
C TYR A 131 21.15 11.46 6.03
N ALA A 132 20.95 12.79 6.06
CA ALA A 132 21.85 13.71 6.73
C ALA A 132 22.05 13.29 8.20
N GLY A 133 23.31 13.22 8.64
CA GLY A 133 23.67 12.80 10.00
C GLY A 133 23.80 11.28 10.21
N MET A 134 23.62 10.46 9.17
CA MET A 134 23.95 9.03 9.24
C MET A 134 25.46 8.75 9.12
N GLU A 135 26.28 9.71 8.70
CA GLU A 135 27.72 9.52 8.58
C GLU A 135 28.37 9.11 9.92
N GLY A 136 29.18 8.05 9.88
CA GLY A 136 29.85 7.47 11.05
C GLY A 136 28.97 6.56 11.92
N THR A 137 27.65 6.49 11.70
CA THR A 137 26.77 5.60 12.48
C THR A 137 26.89 4.15 12.01
N VAL A 138 26.59 3.20 12.90
CA VAL A 138 26.65 1.76 12.61
C VAL A 138 25.25 1.15 12.63
N HIS A 139 24.84 0.55 11.52
CA HIS A 139 23.53 -0.07 11.36
C HIS A 139 23.63 -1.56 11.09
N LYS A 140 22.64 -2.32 11.55
CA LYS A 140 22.43 -3.70 11.08
C LYS A 140 21.79 -3.66 9.70
N ILE A 141 22.34 -4.44 8.77
CA ILE A 141 21.86 -4.56 7.40
C ILE A 141 21.54 -6.00 7.04
N TRP A 142 20.55 -6.17 6.17
CA TRP A 142 20.22 -7.43 5.51
C TRP A 142 20.60 -7.32 4.04
N ILE A 143 21.45 -8.24 3.57
CA ILE A 143 22.01 -8.19 2.22
C ILE A 143 21.31 -9.24 1.35
N ASN A 144 20.73 -8.79 0.24
CA ASN A 144 20.03 -9.64 -0.71
C ASN A 144 20.97 -10.03 -1.87
N THR A 145 20.43 -10.50 -2.97
CA THR A 145 21.18 -10.84 -4.20
C THR A 145 21.40 -9.64 -5.11
N GLU A 146 20.89 -8.46 -4.76
CA GLU A 146 20.99 -7.27 -5.61
C GLU A 146 22.41 -6.71 -5.56
N VAL A 147 22.87 -6.30 -6.74
CA VAL A 147 24.14 -5.61 -6.95
C VAL A 147 23.86 -4.31 -7.69
N THR A 148 24.77 -3.35 -7.57
CA THR A 148 24.73 -2.13 -8.38
C THR A 148 24.96 -2.45 -9.87
N ASP A 149 24.48 -1.57 -10.76
CA ASP A 149 24.61 -1.76 -12.22
C ASP A 149 26.07 -1.86 -12.69
N ASP A 150 27.00 -1.22 -11.97
CA ASP A 150 28.45 -1.31 -12.18
C ASP A 150 29.09 -2.59 -11.59
N GLY A 151 28.31 -3.40 -10.89
CA GLY A 151 28.72 -4.63 -10.24
C GLY A 151 29.71 -4.46 -9.08
N GLN A 152 29.94 -3.25 -8.58
CA GLN A 152 30.96 -2.95 -7.56
C GLN A 152 30.47 -3.15 -6.12
N TYR A 153 29.16 -3.07 -5.89
CA TYR A 153 28.58 -3.14 -4.55
C TYR A 153 27.48 -4.19 -4.44
N ASN A 154 27.41 -4.88 -3.30
CA ASN A 154 26.18 -5.55 -2.88
C ASN A 154 25.24 -4.54 -2.23
N VAL A 155 23.93 -4.79 -2.38
CA VAL A 155 22.89 -3.94 -1.82
C VAL A 155 22.33 -4.57 -0.54
N GLY A 156 22.41 -3.82 0.55
CA GLY A 156 21.76 -4.15 1.81
C GLY A 156 20.66 -3.15 2.16
N HIS A 157 19.82 -3.53 3.11
CA HIS A 157 18.80 -2.64 3.67
C HIS A 157 18.91 -2.56 5.19
N THR A 158 18.77 -1.36 5.75
CA THR A 158 18.60 -1.17 7.20
C THR A 158 17.18 -1.55 7.65
N LYS A 159 16.90 -1.52 8.96
CA LYS A 159 15.54 -1.69 9.48
C LYS A 159 14.56 -0.65 8.93
N GLN A 160 15.03 0.56 8.63
CA GLN A 160 14.27 1.64 8.01
C GLN A 160 14.14 1.50 6.49
N TYR A 161 14.60 0.38 5.93
CA TYR A 161 14.63 0.11 4.50
C TYR A 161 15.52 1.09 3.70
N VAL A 162 16.51 1.70 4.38
CA VAL A 162 17.51 2.54 3.72
C VAL A 162 18.45 1.63 2.94
N LYS A 163 18.66 1.94 1.66
CA LYS A 163 19.59 1.24 0.77
C LYS A 163 21.03 1.51 1.19
N VAL A 164 21.78 0.46 1.51
CA VAL A 164 23.18 0.51 1.95
C VAL A 164 24.04 -0.21 0.92
N LEU A 165 25.00 0.49 0.34
CA LEU A 165 25.98 -0.09 -0.58
C LEU A 165 27.21 -0.51 0.22
N VAL A 166 27.59 -1.77 0.09
CA VAL A 166 28.82 -2.33 0.68
C VAL A 166 29.68 -2.95 -0.42
N PRO A 167 31.02 -2.89 -0.32
CA PRO A 167 31.91 -3.49 -1.33
C PRO A 167 31.53 -4.94 -1.60
N ARG A 168 31.53 -5.31 -2.88
CA ARG A 168 31.00 -6.60 -3.30
C ARG A 168 31.83 -7.78 -2.79
N ASP A 169 31.15 -8.73 -2.18
CA ASP A 169 31.67 -10.05 -1.82
C ASP A 169 30.49 -11.05 -1.75
N ASP A 170 30.10 -11.57 -2.92
CA ASP A 170 28.89 -12.39 -3.04
C ASP A 170 28.96 -13.66 -2.18
N ALA A 171 30.15 -14.26 -2.04
CA ALA A 171 30.35 -15.50 -1.30
C ALA A 171 30.09 -15.31 0.21
N ALA A 172 30.50 -14.16 0.76
CA ALA A 172 30.31 -13.84 2.16
C ALA A 172 28.94 -13.19 2.45
N LEU A 173 28.43 -12.35 1.54
CA LEU A 173 27.38 -11.38 1.86
C LEU A 173 25.97 -11.76 1.43
N VAL A 174 25.79 -12.50 0.33
CA VAL A 174 24.45 -12.83 -0.14
C VAL A 174 23.70 -13.70 0.88
N GLY A 175 22.52 -13.24 1.30
CA GLY A 175 21.70 -13.91 2.32
C GLY A 175 22.22 -13.75 3.75
N ALA A 176 23.21 -12.88 3.96
CA ALA A 176 23.77 -12.62 5.26
C ALA A 176 23.18 -11.35 5.91
N THR A 177 23.38 -11.27 7.21
CA THR A 177 23.18 -10.05 8.00
C THR A 177 24.53 -9.54 8.47
N ALA A 178 24.75 -8.24 8.40
CA ALA A 178 26.02 -7.63 8.82
C ALA A 178 25.77 -6.34 9.59
N ARG A 179 26.81 -5.85 10.27
CA ARG A 179 26.85 -4.46 10.76
C ARG A 179 27.65 -3.65 9.78
N ALA A 180 27.17 -2.46 9.42
CA ALA A 180 27.84 -1.59 8.48
C ALA A 180 27.93 -0.18 9.04
N ARG A 181 29.12 0.43 8.94
CA ARG A 181 29.37 1.83 9.29
C ARG A 181 29.21 2.69 8.05
N VAL A 182 28.33 3.68 8.12
CA VAL A 182 28.09 4.60 7.01
C VAL A 182 29.30 5.54 6.84
N LEU A 183 29.83 5.60 5.63
CA LEU A 183 30.96 6.44 5.23
C LEU A 183 30.49 7.73 4.55
N ALA A 184 29.47 7.62 3.71
CA ALA A 184 28.94 8.74 2.94
C ALA A 184 27.45 8.57 2.70
N THR A 185 26.75 9.69 2.60
CA THR A 185 25.31 9.74 2.30
C THR A 185 25.08 10.27 0.89
N ALA A 186 24.21 9.61 0.14
CA ALA A 186 23.69 10.08 -1.13
C ALA A 186 22.17 10.26 -1.02
N ARG A 187 21.51 10.77 -2.06
CA ARG A 187 20.05 11.01 -2.01
C ARG A 187 19.23 9.73 -1.84
N PHE A 188 19.66 8.66 -2.49
CA PHE A 188 18.88 7.42 -2.65
C PHE A 188 19.49 6.21 -1.94
N HIS A 189 20.71 6.33 -1.43
CA HIS A 189 21.43 5.27 -0.74
C HIS A 189 22.49 5.87 0.19
N VAL A 190 23.07 5.03 1.01
CA VAL A 190 24.29 5.33 1.77
C VAL A 190 25.38 4.35 1.37
N VAL A 191 26.64 4.78 1.43
CA VAL A 191 27.81 3.92 1.22
C VAL A 191 28.39 3.58 2.58
N ALA A 192 28.72 2.32 2.80
CA ALA A 192 29.17 1.83 4.10
C ALA A 192 30.27 0.77 3.99
N GLU A 193 31.06 0.64 5.07
CA GLU A 193 32.00 -0.45 5.29
C GLU A 193 31.44 -1.45 6.31
N LEU A 194 31.84 -2.72 6.21
CA LEU A 194 31.43 -3.74 7.17
C LEU A 194 32.20 -3.61 8.48
N VAL A 195 31.48 -3.76 9.59
CA VAL A 195 32.04 -3.81 10.94
C VAL A 195 31.97 -5.26 11.43
N GLY A 196 33.05 -6.00 11.22
CA GLY A 196 33.16 -7.41 11.57
C GLY A 196 32.57 -8.37 10.53
N PRO A 197 32.54 -9.69 10.82
CA PRO A 197 32.12 -10.70 9.86
C PRO A 197 30.61 -10.70 9.64
N ALA A 198 30.19 -10.98 8.40
CA ALA A 198 28.79 -11.19 8.06
C ALA A 198 28.28 -12.53 8.64
N ARG A 199 27.05 -12.55 9.14
CA ARG A 199 26.39 -13.72 9.70
C ARG A 199 25.32 -14.23 8.74
N LYS A 200 25.54 -15.41 8.17
CA LYS A 200 24.51 -16.11 7.38
C LYS A 200 23.35 -16.49 8.27
N VAL A 201 22.13 -16.23 7.81
CA VAL A 201 20.93 -16.70 8.50
C VAL A 201 20.85 -18.22 8.27
N PRO A 202 20.72 -19.06 9.32
CA PRO A 202 20.52 -20.49 9.12
C PRO A 202 19.28 -20.71 8.26
N SER A 203 19.37 -21.54 7.22
CA SER A 203 18.27 -21.82 6.28
C SER A 203 17.07 -22.56 6.89
N HIS A 204 16.99 -22.67 8.22
CA HIS A 204 16.13 -23.61 8.95
C HIS A 204 15.03 -22.91 9.79
N VAL A 205 14.77 -21.62 9.58
CA VAL A 205 13.69 -20.89 10.31
C VAL A 205 12.28 -21.22 9.75
N GLY A 206 12.17 -22.16 8.80
CA GLY A 206 10.89 -22.61 8.25
C GLY A 206 10.05 -23.43 9.23
N SER A 207 10.67 -24.27 10.08
CA SER A 207 9.88 -25.31 10.79
C SER A 207 9.08 -24.81 12.00
N GLU A 208 9.47 -23.71 12.65
CA GLU A 208 8.71 -23.13 13.77
C GLU A 208 7.67 -22.11 13.30
N ALA A 209 7.98 -21.32 12.27
CA ALA A 209 7.04 -20.36 11.69
C ALA A 209 5.91 -21.06 10.90
N GLU A 210 6.20 -22.14 10.17
CA GLU A 210 5.17 -22.95 9.50
C GLU A 210 4.26 -23.67 10.53
N ARG A 211 4.80 -24.13 11.66
CA ARG A 211 4.01 -24.73 12.75
C ARG A 211 3.11 -23.71 13.46
N ALA A 212 3.55 -22.46 13.60
CA ALA A 212 2.75 -21.41 14.23
C ALA A 212 1.57 -20.95 13.35
N VAL A 213 1.66 -21.11 12.03
CA VAL A 213 0.59 -20.76 11.08
C VAL A 213 -0.42 -21.90 10.88
N GLN A 214 -0.05 -23.15 11.18
CA GLN A 214 -0.88 -24.34 10.88
C GLN A 214 -1.86 -24.79 11.99
N HIS A 215 -1.91 -24.15 13.17
CA HIS A 215 -2.96 -24.48 14.17
C HIS A 215 -3.48 -23.29 14.97
N PRO A 216 -4.51 -22.57 14.48
CA PRO A 216 -5.31 -21.66 15.29
C PRO A 216 -6.54 -22.35 15.91
N SER A 217 -6.48 -23.64 16.26
CA SER A 217 -7.66 -24.38 16.72
C SER A 217 -7.42 -25.32 17.91
N GLU A 218 -6.77 -24.88 18.98
CA GLU A 218 -6.77 -25.70 20.22
C GLU A 218 -6.76 -24.94 21.55
N ARG A 219 -6.87 -23.60 21.53
CA ARG A 219 -7.01 -22.80 22.77
C ARG A 219 -8.42 -22.31 23.09
N ALA A 220 -9.42 -22.66 22.29
CA ALA A 220 -10.82 -22.28 22.53
C ALA A 220 -11.65 -23.34 23.29
N GLN A 221 -11.04 -24.44 23.73
CA GLN A 221 -11.75 -25.52 24.47
C GLN A 221 -11.38 -25.60 25.95
N VAL A 222 -11.12 -24.48 26.64
CA VAL A 222 -11.03 -24.49 28.12
C VAL A 222 -11.76 -23.30 28.77
N THR A 223 -12.87 -22.84 28.21
CA THR A 223 -13.83 -21.99 28.97
C THR A 223 -15.26 -22.12 28.44
N ARG A 224 -15.80 -23.34 28.41
CA ARG A 224 -17.26 -23.52 28.31
C ARG A 224 -17.74 -24.86 28.90
N ARG A 225 -17.28 -25.20 30.10
CA ARG A 225 -17.97 -26.16 30.98
C ARG A 225 -18.72 -25.39 32.06
N LYS A 226 -19.89 -24.86 31.69
CA LYS A 226 -21.08 -24.63 32.54
C LYS A 226 -22.11 -23.85 31.72
N ARG A 227 -23.39 -24.23 31.85
CA ARG A 227 -24.55 -23.95 30.98
C ARG A 227 -24.59 -24.92 29.79
N GLY A 228 -25.56 -25.81 29.66
CA GLY A 228 -26.80 -26.06 30.39
C GLY A 228 -27.52 -27.14 29.59
N GLN A 229 -28.06 -28.13 30.28
CA GLN A 229 -28.98 -29.10 29.70
C GLN A 229 -30.15 -28.35 29.05
N HIS A 230 -30.50 -28.67 27.80
CA HIS A 230 -31.87 -28.75 27.29
C HIS A 230 -31.91 -29.16 25.82
N GLY A 231 -32.71 -30.20 25.54
CA GLY A 231 -33.50 -30.35 24.31
C GLY A 231 -32.82 -30.95 23.08
N GLU A 232 -32.93 -32.27 22.92
CA GLU A 232 -32.86 -32.92 21.61
C GLU A 232 -34.02 -32.45 20.73
N VAL A 233 -33.72 -31.98 19.51
CA VAL A 233 -34.67 -31.95 18.39
C VAL A 233 -33.98 -32.63 17.21
N LYS A 234 -34.52 -33.79 16.80
CA LYS A 234 -34.08 -34.58 15.65
C LYS A 234 -34.19 -33.75 14.37
N ARG A 235 -33.14 -33.73 13.55
CA ARG A 235 -33.18 -33.23 12.16
C ARG A 235 -33.39 -34.43 11.23
N ASN A 236 -34.38 -34.33 10.35
CA ASN A 236 -34.62 -35.27 9.27
C ASN A 236 -33.53 -35.15 8.18
N SER A 237 -33.37 -36.23 7.43
CA SER A 237 -32.39 -36.45 6.37
C SER A 237 -32.66 -35.64 5.09
N PRO A 238 -31.65 -35.49 4.20
CA PRO A 238 -31.65 -34.50 3.11
C PRO A 238 -32.66 -34.75 1.97
N GLU A 239 -33.42 -35.84 1.99
CA GLU A 239 -34.34 -36.19 0.90
C GLU A 239 -35.73 -35.53 0.99
N GLU A 240 -36.06 -34.85 2.10
CA GLU A 240 -37.34 -34.12 2.24
C GLU A 240 -37.29 -32.65 1.80
N GLN A 241 -36.11 -32.10 1.48
CA GLN A 241 -35.97 -30.70 1.07
C GLN A 241 -36.08 -30.47 -0.45
N GLN A 242 -35.92 -31.52 -1.26
CA GLN A 242 -36.01 -31.39 -2.72
C GLN A 242 -37.46 -31.43 -3.25
N LYS A 243 -38.45 -31.74 -2.40
CA LYS A 243 -39.86 -31.83 -2.79
C LYS A 243 -40.68 -30.57 -2.50
N ARG A 244 -40.08 -29.54 -1.90
CA ARG A 244 -40.74 -28.26 -1.56
C ARG A 244 -40.43 -27.11 -2.52
N HIS A 245 -39.49 -27.27 -3.46
CA HIS A 245 -39.14 -26.23 -4.44
C HIS A 245 -39.86 -26.36 -5.79
N SER A 246 -40.70 -27.37 -5.97
CA SER A 246 -41.46 -27.59 -7.22
C SER A 246 -42.98 -27.40 -7.08
N GLU A 247 -43.46 -26.87 -5.95
CA GLU A 247 -44.89 -26.59 -5.70
C GLU A 247 -45.20 -25.09 -5.51
N GLU A 248 -44.22 -24.19 -5.59
CA GLU A 248 -44.45 -22.72 -5.49
C GLU A 248 -44.48 -21.97 -6.84
N GLU A 249 -44.29 -22.63 -7.98
CA GLU A 249 -44.39 -22.00 -9.33
C GLU A 249 -45.65 -22.41 -10.13
N LYS A 250 -46.66 -23.00 -9.50
CA LYS A 250 -47.96 -23.25 -10.15
C LYS A 250 -49.11 -22.72 -9.31
N GLY A 251 -49.37 -21.42 -9.43
CA GLY A 251 -50.54 -20.79 -8.85
C GLY A 251 -50.65 -19.31 -9.22
N GLY A 252 -51.11 -19.00 -10.43
CA GLY A 252 -51.37 -17.62 -10.83
C GLY A 252 -51.56 -17.37 -12.32
N GLN A 253 -52.43 -18.13 -12.99
CA GLN A 253 -53.07 -17.72 -14.24
C GLN A 253 -54.58 -17.95 -14.14
N ASP A 254 -55.31 -17.12 -14.89
CA ASP A 254 -56.77 -17.01 -15.10
C ASP A 254 -57.39 -15.81 -14.37
N THR A 255 -58.12 -14.87 -14.97
CA THR A 255 -58.78 -14.61 -16.28
C THR A 255 -59.21 -13.12 -16.23
N ILE A 256 -59.43 -12.30 -17.28
CA ILE A 256 -60.40 -12.39 -18.39
C ILE A 256 -60.16 -11.19 -19.36
N SER A 257 -60.63 -11.40 -20.60
CA SER A 257 -60.81 -10.55 -21.81
C SER A 257 -61.13 -9.04 -21.61
N SER A 258 -60.98 -8.12 -22.57
CA SER A 258 -61.44 -8.10 -23.98
C SER A 258 -60.94 -6.81 -24.68
N GLN A 259 -60.81 -6.84 -26.03
CA GLN A 259 -61.09 -5.73 -26.98
C GLN A 259 -60.18 -4.45 -26.87
N GLU A 260 -59.87 -3.64 -27.87
CA GLU A 260 -60.24 -3.41 -29.27
C GLU A 260 -59.26 -2.34 -29.82
N GLY A 261 -58.97 -2.35 -31.13
CA GLY A 261 -58.52 -1.19 -31.94
C GLY A 261 -57.10 -0.64 -31.67
N GLY A 262 -56.32 -0.17 -32.64
CA GLY A 262 -56.57 0.23 -34.01
C GLY A 262 -55.62 1.39 -34.36
N CYS A 263 -55.07 1.35 -35.57
CA CYS A 263 -54.63 2.48 -36.41
C CYS A 263 -53.44 3.40 -36.02
N CYS A 264 -52.40 3.29 -36.87
CA CYS A 264 -51.90 4.33 -37.79
C CYS A 264 -51.34 5.67 -37.27
N GLY A 265 -50.06 5.92 -37.62
CA GLY A 265 -49.76 6.79 -38.77
C GLY A 265 -49.16 8.18 -38.52
N GLY A 266 -48.09 8.49 -39.29
CA GLY A 266 -47.62 9.84 -39.66
C GLY A 266 -46.66 10.48 -38.63
N GLY A 267 -45.46 10.95 -38.96
CA GLY A 267 -44.99 11.59 -40.19
C GLY A 267 -45.10 13.12 -40.05
N GLY A 268 -43.98 13.85 -40.10
CA GLY A 268 -44.03 15.31 -40.27
C GLY A 268 -42.90 16.09 -39.61
N SER A 269 -41.99 16.57 -40.45
CA SER A 269 -40.87 17.48 -40.21
C SER A 269 -41.27 18.88 -39.72
N ALA A 270 -40.31 19.57 -39.09
CA ALA A 270 -39.81 20.88 -39.53
C ALA A 270 -38.42 21.11 -38.93
#